data_AF-A0A2A4JTE7-F1
#
_entry.id   AF-A0A2A4JTE7-F1
#
_cell.length_a   1.000
_cell.length_b   1.000
_cell.length_c   1.000
_cell.angle_alpha   90.00
_cell.angle_beta   90.00
_cell.angle_gamma   90.00
#
_symmetry.space_group_name_H-M   'P 1'
#
loop_
_entity.id
_entity.type
_entity.pdbx_description
1 polymer ?
#
loop_
_entity_poly.entity_id
_entity_poly.type
_entity_poly.pdbx_seq_one_letter_code
_entity_poly.pdbx_strand_id
1 'polypeptide(L)'
;MSFRDHSAVFCRLKLVGGEFDMELNFVIQDAQNIQHMLELLDHCPPSLQAEIWSVFIAILRKSVRNLQACTDVGLIHHVLQRLPRAETVVAGKSSLYLFYRFYVALVQ
;
A
#
# COMPACT_ATOMS: atom_id res chain seq x y z
N MET A 1 -6.61 19.90 -7.47
CA MET A 1 -6.18 18.77 -6.63
C MET A 1 -5.40 17.82 -7.51
N SER A 2 -4.13 17.61 -7.18
CA SER A 2 -3.20 16.78 -7.96
C SER A 2 -3.45 15.31 -7.62
N PHE A 3 -3.19 14.39 -8.56
CA PHE A 3 -3.32 12.95 -8.36
C PHE A 3 -2.64 12.45 -7.05
N ARG A 4 -1.49 13.03 -6.68
CA ARG A 4 -0.77 12.74 -5.42
C ARG A 4 -1.59 13.00 -4.14
N ASP A 5 -2.53 13.94 -4.18
CA ASP A 5 -3.35 14.29 -3.01
C ASP A 5 -4.25 13.12 -2.58
N HIS A 6 -4.76 12.33 -3.52
CA HIS A 6 -5.67 11.21 -3.21
C HIS A 6 -4.97 10.07 -2.44
N SER A 7 -3.74 9.72 -2.83
CA SER A 7 -2.94 8.70 -2.14
C SER A 7 -2.54 9.12 -0.72
N ALA A 8 -2.20 10.40 -0.53
CA ALA A 8 -1.85 10.96 0.78
C ALA A 8 -3.06 11.04 1.71
N VAL A 9 -4.24 11.40 1.17
CA VAL A 9 -5.51 11.37 1.91
C VAL A 9 -5.85 9.95 2.37
N PHE A 10 -5.60 8.94 1.53
CA PHE A 10 -5.85 7.55 1.90
C PHE A 10 -5.00 7.12 3.12
N CYS A 11 -3.70 7.44 3.10
CA CYS A 11 -2.81 7.16 4.23
C CYS A 11 -3.18 7.96 5.47
N ARG A 12 -3.58 9.24 5.30
CA ARG A 12 -4.02 10.17 6.34
C ARG A 12 -5.29 9.72 7.08
N LEU A 13 -6.25 9.12 6.38
CA LEU A 13 -7.54 8.81 6.99
C LEU A 13 -7.60 7.42 7.63
N LYS A 14 -6.70 6.49 7.27
CA LYS A 14 -6.86 5.08 7.63
C LYS A 14 -5.63 4.42 8.24
N LEU A 15 -4.40 4.67 7.77
CA LEU A 15 -3.25 3.86 8.19
C LEU A 15 -2.55 4.37 9.45
N VAL A 16 -2.29 5.66 9.52
CA VAL A 16 -1.60 6.30 10.63
C VAL A 16 -2.63 7.09 11.43
N GLY A 17 -2.67 6.93 12.75
CA GLY A 17 -3.61 7.69 13.58
C GLY A 17 -3.29 9.18 13.54
N GLY A 18 -4.25 10.02 13.15
CA GLY A 18 -4.06 11.48 13.03
C GLY A 18 -3.57 11.92 11.64
N GLU A 19 -3.05 13.14 11.54
CA GLU A 19 -2.59 13.65 10.25
C GLU A 19 -1.34 12.90 9.76
N PHE A 20 -1.45 12.22 8.61
CA PHE A 20 -0.29 11.62 7.96
C PHE A 20 0.72 12.67 7.56
N ASP A 21 1.93 12.44 8.06
CA ASP A 21 3.13 13.21 7.75
C ASP A 21 4.27 12.21 7.53
N MET A 22 4.93 12.29 6.38
CA MET A 22 5.95 11.31 5.99
C MET A 22 7.23 11.41 6.84
N GLU A 23 7.41 12.50 7.58
CA GLU A 23 8.54 12.73 8.49
C GLU A 23 8.17 12.48 9.95
N LEU A 24 6.98 12.92 10.36
CA LEU A 24 6.58 12.97 11.77
C LEU A 24 5.55 11.91 12.17
N ASN A 25 4.66 11.51 11.25
CA ASN A 25 3.54 10.60 11.56
C ASN A 25 3.30 9.59 10.42
N PHE A 26 4.20 8.62 10.32
CA PHE A 26 4.18 7.56 9.30
C PHE A 26 4.02 6.14 9.91
N VAL A 27 3.89 6.02 11.23
CA VAL A 27 3.80 4.72 11.90
C VAL A 27 2.35 4.23 11.85
N ILE A 28 2.18 3.01 11.33
CA ILE A 28 0.88 2.33 11.31
C ILE A 28 0.49 2.03 12.76
N GLN A 29 -0.64 2.59 13.20
CA GLN A 29 -1.07 2.49 14.61
C GLN A 29 -1.80 1.18 14.89
N ASP A 30 -2.58 0.69 13.92
CA ASP A 30 -3.28 -0.58 13.98
C ASP A 30 -3.02 -1.36 12.69
N ALA A 31 -2.52 -2.58 12.83
CA ALA A 31 -2.20 -3.47 11.73
C ALA A 31 -3.46 -3.81 10.90
N GLN A 32 -4.65 -3.87 11.50
CA GLN A 32 -5.91 -4.13 10.79
C GLN A 32 -6.23 -3.07 9.74
N ASN A 33 -5.73 -1.84 9.91
CA ASN A 33 -5.89 -0.80 8.91
C ASN A 33 -5.23 -1.13 7.56
N ILE A 34 -4.24 -2.03 7.55
CA ILE A 34 -3.64 -2.55 6.31
C ILE A 34 -4.67 -3.37 5.55
N GLN A 35 -5.46 -4.22 6.22
CA GLN A 35 -6.51 -4.99 5.55
C GLN A 35 -7.60 -4.08 4.98
N HIS A 36 -8.07 -3.11 5.76
CA HIS A 36 -9.03 -2.11 5.28
C HIS A 36 -8.50 -1.29 4.09
N MET A 37 -7.20 -0.98 4.08
CA MET A 37 -6.56 -0.34 2.93
C MET A 37 -6.62 -1.25 1.69
N LEU A 38 -6.31 -2.54 1.83
CA LEU A 38 -6.35 -3.50 0.71
C LEU A 38 -7.78 -3.70 0.16
N GLU A 39 -8.78 -3.76 1.03
CA GLU A 39 -10.20 -3.89 0.62
C GLU A 39 -10.64 -2.69 -0.23
N LEU A 40 -10.32 -1.47 0.22
CA LEU A 40 -10.66 -0.25 -0.52
C LEU A 40 -9.85 -0.13 -1.82
N LEU A 41 -8.61 -0.61 -1.82
CA LEU A 41 -7.74 -0.64 -2.99
C LEU A 41 -8.36 -1.45 -4.13
N ASP A 42 -9.04 -2.56 -3.82
CA ASP A 42 -9.71 -3.42 -4.80
C ASP A 42 -10.83 -2.68 -5.58
N HIS A 43 -11.32 -1.55 -5.07
CA HIS A 43 -12.33 -0.71 -5.70
C HIS A 43 -11.77 0.52 -6.45
N CYS A 44 -10.47 0.75 -6.37
CA CYS A 44 -9.82 1.90 -7.00
C CYS A 44 -9.47 1.60 -8.46
N PRO A 45 -9.45 2.60 -9.37
CA PRO A 45 -8.92 2.42 -10.72
C PRO A 45 -7.41 2.10 -10.69
N PRO A 46 -6.86 1.40 -11.69
CA PRO A 46 -5.46 0.95 -11.67
C PRO A 46 -4.41 2.04 -11.44
N SER A 47 -4.63 3.25 -11.96
CA SER A 47 -3.74 4.40 -11.76
C SER A 47 -3.66 4.83 -10.28
N LEU A 48 -4.80 4.86 -9.59
CA LEU A 48 -4.84 5.19 -8.17
C LEU A 48 -4.27 4.06 -7.31
N GLN A 49 -4.52 2.80 -7.69
CA GLN A 49 -3.93 1.66 -6.98
C GLN A 49 -2.40 1.73 -6.99
N ALA A 50 -1.80 2.08 -8.14
CA ALA A 50 -0.36 2.25 -8.29
C ALA A 50 0.21 3.33 -7.37
N GLU A 51 -0.51 4.44 -7.19
CA GLU A 51 -0.10 5.52 -6.30
C GLU A 51 -0.20 5.14 -4.82
N ILE A 52 -1.30 4.51 -4.42
CA ILE A 52 -1.48 4.02 -3.04
C ILE A 52 -0.39 3.01 -2.69
N TRP A 53 -0.09 2.05 -3.57
CA TRP A 53 1.02 1.12 -3.38
C TRP A 53 2.36 1.82 -3.24
N SER A 54 2.62 2.83 -4.06
CA SER A 54 3.89 3.58 -4.01
C SER A 54 4.08 4.30 -2.68
N VAL A 55 3.03 4.94 -2.17
CA VAL A 55 3.06 5.59 -0.85
C VAL A 55 3.17 4.56 0.27
N PHE A 56 2.42 3.46 0.20
CA PHE A 56 2.48 2.40 1.18
C PHE A 56 3.89 1.81 1.28
N ILE A 57 4.55 1.51 0.16
CA ILE A 57 5.96 1.07 0.14
C ILE A 57 6.88 2.09 0.83
N ALA A 58 6.71 3.38 0.52
CA ALA A 58 7.53 4.43 1.13
C ALA A 58 7.36 4.46 2.66
N ILE A 59 6.14 4.27 3.15
CA ILE A 59 5.81 4.18 4.59
C ILE A 59 6.44 2.93 5.23
N LEU A 60 6.34 1.77 4.58
CA LEU A 60 6.90 0.52 5.11
C LEU A 60 8.42 0.61 5.26
N ARG A 61 9.12 1.18 4.28
CA ARG A 61 10.58 1.32 4.29
C ARG A 61 11.12 2.25 5.37
N LYS A 62 10.28 3.11 5.95
CA LYS A 62 10.67 4.07 7.00
C LYS A 62 10.65 3.46 8.41
N SER A 63 10.01 2.30 8.61
CA SER A 63 9.74 1.77 9.94
C SER A 63 9.74 0.25 9.97
N VAL A 64 10.64 -0.34 10.76
CA VAL A 64 10.58 -1.78 11.08
C VAL A 64 9.25 -2.14 11.76
N ARG A 65 8.66 -1.22 12.54
CA ARG A 65 7.33 -1.44 13.13
C ARG A 65 6.23 -1.56 12.07
N ASN A 66 6.34 -0.83 10.96
CA ASN A 66 5.36 -0.95 9.87
C ASN A 66 5.51 -2.28 9.12
N LEU A 67 6.75 -2.78 8.97
CA LEU A 67 7.02 -4.11 8.43
C LEU A 67 6.50 -5.22 9.37
N GLN A 68 6.64 -5.03 10.69
CA GLN A 68 6.07 -5.96 11.67
C GLN A 68 4.54 -6.01 11.56
N ALA A 69 3.87 -4.85 11.48
CA ALA A 69 2.42 -4.79 11.28
C ALA A 69 1.97 -5.53 10.01
N CYS A 70 2.75 -5.48 8.93
CA CYS A 70 2.48 -6.27 7.72
C CYS A 70 2.58 -7.78 7.94
N THR A 71 3.52 -8.21 8.78
CA THR A 71 3.69 -9.61 9.17
C THR A 71 2.52 -10.08 10.02
N ASP A 72 2.11 -9.26 11.00
CA ASP A 72 1.03 -9.57 11.94
C ASP A 72 -0.32 -9.79 11.22
N VAL A 73 -0.56 -9.07 10.12
CA VAL A 73 -1.77 -9.25 9.28
C VAL A 73 -1.61 -10.25 8.15
N GLY A 74 -0.45 -10.89 8.00
CA GLY A 74 -0.20 -11.83 6.89
C GLY A 74 -0.29 -11.14 5.52
N LEU A 75 0.25 -9.93 5.37
CA LEU A 75 0.13 -9.10 4.17
C LEU A 75 0.49 -9.86 2.88
N ILE A 76 1.55 -10.68 2.91
CA ILE A 76 1.98 -11.48 1.76
C ILE A 76 0.85 -12.39 1.27
N HIS A 77 0.13 -13.05 2.18
CA HIS A 77 -0.99 -13.92 1.83
C HIS A 77 -2.11 -13.14 1.13
N HIS A 78 -2.50 -12.01 1.70
CA HIS A 78 -3.54 -11.14 1.13
C HIS A 78 -3.16 -10.57 -0.24
N VAL A 79 -1.89 -10.27 -0.47
CA VAL A 79 -1.38 -9.82 -1.76
C VAL A 79 -1.39 -10.95 -2.78
N LEU A 80 -0.92 -12.15 -2.41
CA LEU A 80 -0.92 -13.31 -3.30
C LEU A 80 -2.32 -13.69 -3.77
N GLN A 81 -3.34 -13.59 -2.91
CA GLN A 81 -4.74 -13.83 -3.27
C GLN A 81 -5.28 -12.87 -4.34
N ARG A 82 -4.71 -11.66 -4.44
CA ARG A 82 -5.12 -10.63 -5.41
C ARG A 82 -4.40 -10.75 -6.75
N LEU A 83 -3.26 -11.47 -6.79
CA LEU A 83 -2.43 -11.63 -7.98
C LEU A 83 -3.21 -12.13 -9.22
N PRO A 84 -4.13 -13.12 -9.13
CA PRO A 84 -4.88 -13.61 -10.29
C PRO A 84 -5.87 -12.59 -10.87
N ARG A 85 -6.29 -11.59 -10.08
CA ARG A 85 -7.28 -10.58 -10.45
C ARG A 85 -6.63 -9.28 -10.94
N ALA A 86 -5.33 -9.11 -10.72
CA ALA A 86 -4.58 -7.99 -11.26
C ALA A 86 -4.47 -8.17 -12.78
N GLU A 87 -5.22 -7.38 -13.55
CA GLU A 87 -5.22 -7.47 -15.01
C GLU A 87 -3.80 -7.35 -15.58
N THR A 88 -3.46 -8.27 -16.49
CA THR A 88 -2.24 -8.29 -17.30
C THR A 88 -2.29 -7.18 -18.36
N VAL A 89 -2.29 -5.92 -17.94
CA VAL A 89 -2.29 -4.80 -18.89
C VAL A 89 -0.90 -4.66 -19.50
N VAL A 90 -0.78 -5.10 -20.75
CA VAL A 90 0.39 -4.92 -21.63
C VAL A 90 0.44 -3.46 -22.09
N ALA A 91 0.91 -2.59 -21.21
CA ALA A 91 1.47 -1.27 -21.52
C ALA A 91 2.15 -0.76 -20.25
N GLY A 92 3.40 -0.29 -20.34
CA GLY A 92 4.32 -0.14 -19.21
C GLY A 92 3.72 0.48 -17.94
N LYS A 93 3.93 -0.23 -16.80
CA LYS A 93 3.44 0.04 -15.43
C LYS A 93 2.09 -0.63 -15.08
N SER A 94 1.93 -1.91 -15.41
CA SER A 94 0.85 -2.76 -14.91
C SER A 94 0.89 -2.79 -13.37
N SER A 95 -0.27 -2.80 -12.69
CA SER A 95 -0.36 -2.98 -11.23
C SER A 95 0.48 -4.18 -10.76
N LEU A 96 0.54 -5.25 -11.55
CA LEU A 96 1.39 -6.42 -11.37
C LEU A 96 2.90 -6.11 -11.23
N TYR A 97 3.45 -5.14 -11.97
CA TYR A 97 4.84 -4.74 -11.84
C TYR A 97 5.10 -4.02 -10.51
N LEU A 98 4.18 -3.16 -10.08
CA LEU A 98 4.27 -2.50 -8.77
C LEU A 98 4.07 -3.49 -7.62
N PHE A 99 3.16 -4.46 -7.78
CA PHE A 99 2.99 -5.58 -6.85
C PHE A 99 4.22 -6.50 -6.81
N TYR A 100 4.85 -6.78 -7.94
CA TYR A 100 6.09 -7.56 -7.99
C TYR A 100 7.25 -6.78 -7.36
N ARG A 101 7.38 -5.47 -7.65
CA ARG A 101 8.34 -4.61 -6.95
C ARG A 101 8.03 -4.51 -5.46
N PHE A 102 6.77 -4.54 -5.05
CA PHE A 102 6.35 -4.60 -3.64
C PHE A 102 6.88 -5.88 -2.99
N TYR A 103 6.62 -7.04 -3.59
CA TYR A 103 7.12 -8.34 -3.12
C TYR A 103 8.65 -8.35 -3.01
N VAL A 104 9.35 -7.91 -4.06
CA VAL A 104 10.83 -7.84 -4.05
C VAL A 104 11.35 -6.87 -2.98
N ALA A 105 10.71 -5.71 -2.80
CA ALA A 105 11.11 -4.72 -1.80
C ALA A 105 10.79 -5.12 -0.35
N LEU A 106 9.91 -6.10 -0.13
CA LEU A 106 9.59 -6.61 1.21
C LEU A 106 10.51 -7.77 1.62
N VAL A 107 11.13 -8.46 0.65
CA VAL A 107 11.95 -9.66 0.85
C VAL A 107 13.46 -9.36 0.79
N GLN A 108 13.87 -8.11 0.51
CA GLN A 108 15.26 -7.63 0.48
C GLN A 108 15.47 -6.44 1.41
#